data_AF-A0A3D0S5K0-F1
#
_entry.id   AF-A0A3D0S5K0-F1
#
_cell.length_a   1.000
_cell.length_b   1.000
_cell.length_c   1.000
_cell.angle_alpha   90.00
_cell.angle_beta   90.00
_cell.angle_gamma   90.00
#
_symmetry.space_group_name_H-M   'P 1'
#
loop_
_entity.id
_entity.type
_entity.pdbx_description
1 polymer ?
#
loop_
_entity_poly.entity_id
_entity_poly.type
_entity_poly.pdbx_seq_one_letter_code
_entity_poly.pdbx_strand_id
1 'polypeptide(L)'
;LSPVPYDHATEFERYLGAMRAIDLDSLASRAEADAALVEAVPDPTVRGFLLQSLRRESAADGGGWRWYLNLELLQRDLDAITDWPGDALAGTPPYDGP
;
A
#
# COMPACT_ATOMS: atom_id res chain seq x y z
N LEU A 1 -20.41 6.79 -12.43
CA LEU A 1 -19.91 5.41 -12.30
C LEU A 1 -19.54 5.23 -10.83
N SER A 2 -20.25 4.33 -10.14
CA SER A 2 -20.27 4.18 -8.67
C SER A 2 -18.92 3.79 -8.06
N PRO A 3 -18.61 4.21 -6.81
CA PRO A 3 -17.52 3.63 -6.05
C PRO A 3 -17.92 2.21 -5.63
N VAL A 4 -17.04 1.24 -5.86
CA VAL A 4 -17.17 -0.13 -5.33
C VAL A 4 -16.10 -0.28 -4.24
N PRO A 5 -16.42 0.04 -2.97
CA PRO A 5 -15.43 0.13 -1.90
C PRO A 5 -14.90 -1.24 -1.41
N TYR A 6 -15.56 -2.35 -1.74
CA TYR A 6 -15.31 -3.64 -1.07
C TYR A 6 -14.19 -4.51 -1.65
N ASP A 7 -13.92 -4.42 -2.96
CA ASP A 7 -12.85 -5.24 -3.59
C ASP A 7 -11.46 -4.69 -3.25
N HIS A 8 -11.33 -3.35 -3.28
CA HIS A 8 -10.04 -2.70 -3.11
C HIS A 8 -9.48 -2.80 -1.69
N ALA A 9 -10.32 -2.75 -0.64
CA ALA A 9 -9.83 -2.89 0.74
C ALA A 9 -9.17 -4.28 0.96
N THR A 10 -9.80 -5.34 0.47
CA THR A 10 -9.28 -6.72 0.56
C THR A 10 -7.98 -6.89 -0.23
N GLU A 11 -7.87 -6.27 -1.41
CA GLU A 11 -6.63 -6.25 -2.19
C GLU A 11 -5.51 -5.51 -1.45
N PHE A 12 -5.78 -4.35 -0.87
CA PHE A 12 -4.80 -3.57 -0.13
C PHE A 12 -4.31 -4.30 1.13
N GLU A 13 -5.19 -4.97 1.87
CA GLU A 13 -4.80 -5.81 3.01
C GLU A 13 -3.85 -6.93 2.58
N ARG A 14 -4.13 -7.59 1.44
CA ARG A 14 -3.26 -8.62 0.86
C ARG A 14 -1.88 -8.04 0.52
N TYR A 15 -1.83 -6.84 -0.07
CA TYR A 15 -0.57 -6.19 -0.43
C TYR A 15 0.27 -5.87 0.81
N LEU A 16 -0.35 -5.29 1.85
CA LEU A 16 0.34 -4.96 3.09
C LEU A 16 0.81 -6.21 3.84
N GLY A 17 0.01 -7.28 3.84
CA GLY A 17 0.40 -8.58 4.37
C GLY A 17 1.63 -9.14 3.66
N ALA A 18 1.65 -9.10 2.33
CA ALA A 18 2.78 -9.55 1.54
C ALA A 18 4.05 -8.70 1.77
N MET A 19 3.92 -7.38 1.85
CA MET A 19 5.05 -6.49 2.17
C MET A 19 5.64 -6.77 3.56
N ARG A 20 4.79 -7.08 4.55
CA ARG A 20 5.22 -7.42 5.92
C ARG A 20 5.85 -8.80 6.03
N ALA A 21 5.49 -9.73 5.13
CA ALA A 21 6.04 -11.09 5.10
C ALA A 21 7.45 -11.16 4.51
N ILE A 22 7.93 -10.10 3.84
CA ILE A 22 9.30 -10.05 3.32
C ILE A 22 10.28 -9.89 4.48
N ASP A 23 11.19 -10.86 4.60
CA ASP A 23 12.33 -10.78 5.51
C ASP A 23 13.36 -9.78 4.98
N LEU A 24 13.34 -8.57 5.54
CA LEU A 24 14.20 -7.47 5.13
C LEU A 24 15.66 -7.65 5.56
N ASP A 25 15.93 -8.49 6.56
CA ASP A 25 17.28 -8.73 7.08
C ASP A 25 18.09 -9.61 6.12
N SER A 26 17.43 -10.55 5.43
CA SER A 26 18.06 -11.41 4.42
C SER A 26 17.94 -10.90 2.99
N LEU A 27 17.17 -9.84 2.76
CA LEU A 27 16.92 -9.30 1.42
C LEU A 27 18.20 -8.72 0.79
N ALA A 28 18.69 -9.34 -0.28
CA ALA A 28 19.91 -8.89 -0.94
C ALA A 28 19.65 -7.72 -1.89
N SER A 29 18.48 -7.71 -2.55
CA SER A 29 18.16 -6.69 -3.55
C SER A 29 16.69 -6.31 -3.63
N ARG A 30 16.43 -5.13 -4.21
CA ARG A 30 15.07 -4.69 -4.55
C ARG A 30 14.39 -5.61 -5.58
N ALA A 31 15.15 -6.31 -6.42
CA ALA A 31 14.61 -7.26 -7.39
C ALA A 31 14.07 -8.53 -6.72
N GLU A 32 14.68 -8.95 -5.60
CA GLU A 32 14.14 -10.06 -4.79
C GLU A 32 12.83 -9.66 -4.11
N ALA A 33 12.72 -8.43 -3.62
CA ALA A 33 11.46 -7.92 -3.09
C ALA A 33 10.38 -7.82 -4.17
N ASP A 34 10.75 -7.44 -5.40
CA ASP A 34 9.81 -7.49 -6.54
C ASP A 34 9.31 -8.91 -6.80
N ALA A 35 10.22 -9.88 -6.89
CA ALA A 35 9.87 -11.29 -7.10
C ALA A 35 8.95 -11.84 -6.00
N ALA A 36 9.22 -11.49 -4.72
CA ALA A 36 8.40 -11.89 -3.58
C ALA A 36 6.98 -11.31 -3.62
N LEU A 37 6.79 -10.15 -4.26
CA LEU A 37 5.49 -9.49 -4.37
C LEU A 37 4.68 -9.92 -5.59
N VAL A 38 5.24 -10.66 -6.56
CA VAL A 38 4.54 -10.99 -7.82
C VAL A 38 3.22 -11.74 -7.59
N GLU A 39 3.19 -12.69 -6.65
CA GLU A 39 1.99 -13.48 -6.37
C GLU A 39 0.89 -12.64 -5.74
N ALA A 40 1.25 -11.77 -4.79
CA ALA A 40 0.31 -10.92 -4.08
C ALA A 40 -0.11 -9.69 -4.90
N VAL A 41 0.78 -9.16 -5.73
CA VAL A 41 0.63 -7.93 -6.53
C VAL A 41 1.02 -8.21 -8.00
N PRO A 42 0.13 -8.83 -8.79
CA PRO A 42 0.42 -9.18 -10.18
C PRO A 42 0.68 -7.96 -11.06
N ASP A 43 0.00 -6.85 -10.78
CA ASP A 43 0.14 -5.60 -11.52
C ASP A 43 1.54 -4.97 -11.28
N PRO A 44 2.37 -4.84 -12.33
CA PRO A 44 3.73 -4.31 -12.19
C PRO A 44 3.77 -2.81 -11.86
N THR A 45 2.74 -2.05 -12.22
CA THR A 45 2.63 -0.63 -11.87
C THR A 45 2.35 -0.48 -10.38
N VAL A 46 1.40 -1.25 -9.84
CA VAL A 46 1.10 -1.25 -8.40
C VAL A 46 2.31 -1.73 -7.60
N ARG A 47 2.93 -2.84 -8.01
CA ARG A 47 4.13 -3.37 -7.35
C ARG A 47 5.29 -2.38 -7.37
N GLY A 48 5.51 -1.73 -8.52
CA GLY A 48 6.50 -0.66 -8.66
C GLY A 48 6.25 0.49 -7.69
N PHE A 49 5.01 0.92 -7.54
CA PHE A 49 4.60 1.94 -6.56
C PHE A 49 4.88 1.51 -5.12
N LEU A 50 4.44 0.31 -4.71
CA LEU A 50 4.70 -0.22 -3.37
C LEU A 50 6.19 -0.30 -3.08
N LEU A 51 6.98 -0.82 -4.03
CA LEU A 51 8.42 -0.90 -3.89
C LEU A 51 9.06 0.47 -3.70
N GLN A 52 8.53 1.59 -4.20
CA GLN A 52 9.14 2.93 -3.94
C GLN A 52 9.28 3.26 -2.45
N SER A 53 8.47 2.62 -1.60
CA SER A 53 8.61 2.74 -0.15
C SER A 53 9.76 1.90 0.44
N LEU A 54 10.31 0.94 -0.29
CA LEU A 54 11.48 0.15 0.12
C LEU A 54 12.77 0.97 -0.05
N ARG A 55 13.42 1.29 1.05
CA ARG A 55 14.70 2.02 1.07
C ARG A 55 15.78 1.18 1.70
N ARG A 56 16.99 1.31 1.15
CA ARG A 56 18.20 0.77 1.77
C ARG A 56 18.69 1.79 2.79
N GLU A 57 18.82 1.37 4.03
CA GLU A 57 19.34 2.20 5.10
C GLU A 57 20.87 2.34 4.96
N SER A 58 21.40 3.46 5.42
CA SER A 58 22.83 3.71 5.33
C SER A 58 23.59 2.80 6.31
N ALA A 59 24.89 2.60 6.08
CA ALA A 59 25.72 1.86 7.02
C ALA A 59 25.75 2.49 8.43
N ALA A 60 25.48 3.79 8.55
CA ALA A 60 25.39 4.49 9.84
C ALA A 60 24.11 4.15 10.63
N ASP A 61 23.06 3.69 9.93
CA ASP A 61 21.76 3.35 10.51
C ASP A 61 21.63 1.84 10.82
N GLY A 62 22.72 1.07 10.68
CA GLY A 62 22.72 -0.39 10.83
C GLY A 62 22.74 -1.15 9.50
N GLY A 63 22.59 -0.45 8.36
CA GLY A 63 22.47 -1.07 7.04
C GLY A 63 21.16 -1.84 6.86
N GLY A 64 20.99 -2.47 5.68
CA GLY A 64 19.80 -3.30 5.40
C GLY A 64 18.67 -2.56 4.69
N TRP A 65 17.48 -3.18 4.69
CA TRP A 65 16.30 -2.67 3.99
C TRP A 65 15.19 -2.30 4.96
N ARG A 66 14.44 -1.26 4.64
CA ARG A 66 13.29 -0.82 5.43
C ARG A 66 12.17 -0.26 4.57
N TRP A 67 10.93 -0.54 4.98
CA TRP A 67 9.75 0.15 4.47
C TRP A 67 9.60 1.54 5.12
N TYR A 68 9.56 2.58 4.29
CA TYR A 68 9.31 3.96 4.73
C TYR A 68 7.82 4.28 4.90
N LEU A 69 6.94 3.34 4.55
CA LEU A 69 5.53 3.38 4.89
C LEU A 69 5.35 2.87 6.32
N ASN A 70 4.52 3.55 7.11
CA ASN A 70 4.05 3.00 8.37
C ASN A 70 2.98 1.96 8.06
N LEU A 71 3.42 0.74 7.71
CA LEU A 71 2.53 -0.34 7.29
C LEU A 71 1.53 -0.71 8.38
N GLU A 72 1.88 -0.59 9.66
CA GLU A 72 0.94 -0.82 10.78
C GLU A 72 -0.17 0.23 10.84
N LEU A 73 0.19 1.51 10.68
CA LEU A 73 -0.81 2.58 10.65
C LEU A 73 -1.74 2.44 9.44
N LEU A 74 -1.17 2.11 8.28
CA LEU A 74 -1.94 1.90 7.05
C LEU A 74 -2.86 0.69 7.14
N GLN A 75 -2.41 -0.42 7.72
CA GLN A 75 -3.27 -1.59 7.97
C GLN A 75 -4.41 -1.27 8.93
N ARG A 76 -4.16 -0.49 9.99
CA ARG A 76 -5.18 -0.13 10.99
C ARG A 76 -6.21 0.86 10.47
N ASP A 77 -5.78 1.84 9.70
CA ASP A 77 -6.62 2.97 9.29
C ASP A 77 -7.17 2.79 7.86
N LEU A 78 -6.91 1.65 7.22
CA LEU A 78 -7.33 1.34 5.86
C LEU A 78 -8.84 1.47 5.68
N ASP A 79 -9.61 0.91 6.60
CA ASP A 79 -11.08 1.03 6.61
C ASP A 79 -11.53 2.49 6.57
N ALA A 80 -10.92 3.34 7.40
CA ALA A 80 -11.25 4.77 7.48
C ALA A 80 -10.80 5.58 6.27
N ILE A 81 -9.73 5.16 5.57
CA ILE A 81 -9.24 5.81 4.35
C ILE A 81 -10.09 5.42 3.14
N THR A 82 -10.54 4.17 3.08
CA THR A 82 -11.40 3.66 1.98
C THR A 82 -12.87 3.98 2.19
N ASP A 83 -13.27 4.40 3.39
CA ASP A 83 -14.64 4.78 3.68
C ASP A 83 -15.05 6.01 2.87
N TRP A 84 -16.06 5.82 2.02
CA TRP A 84 -16.68 6.89 1.27
C TRP A 84 -18.02 7.21 1.93
N PRO A 85 -18.22 8.42 2.48
CA PRO A 85 -19.45 8.77 3.18
C PRO A 85 -20.55 9.13 2.16
N GLY A 86 -20.96 8.16 1.36
CA GLY A 86 -21.95 8.33 0.29
C GLY A 86 -23.28 8.88 0.80
N ASP A 87 -23.70 8.43 1.98
CA ASP A 87 -24.93 8.92 2.62
C ASP A 87 -24.81 10.37 3.12
N ALA A 88 -23.63 10.80 3.57
CA ALA A 88 -23.41 12.18 4.02
C ALA A 88 -23.41 13.18 2.86
N LEU A 89 -23.16 12.71 1.63
CA LEU A 89 -23.09 13.52 0.42
C LEU A 89 -24.37 13.46 -0.43
N ALA A 90 -25.34 12.61 -0.09
CA ALA A 90 -26.57 12.40 -0.86
C ALA A 90 -27.45 13.66 -1.00
N GLY A 91 -27.26 14.66 -0.15
CA GLY A 91 -27.96 15.95 -0.20
C GLY A 91 -27.12 17.14 -0.67
N THR A 92 -25.84 16.92 -0.99
CA THR A 92 -24.93 18.01 -1.36
C THR A 92 -25.00 18.21 -2.88
N PRO A 93 -25.47 19.37 -3.37
CA PRO A 93 -25.46 19.64 -4.80
C PRO A 93 -24.02 19.60 -5.34
N PRO A 94 -23.80 19.06 -6.56
CA PRO A 94 -22.50 19.10 -7.21
C PRO A 94 -21.95 20.53 -7.24
N TYR A 95 -20.63 20.68 -7.12
CA TYR A 95 -20.00 21.99 -7.24
C TYR A 95 -20.15 22.50 -8.68
N ASP A 96 -20.87 23.61 -8.85
CA ASP A 96 -21.23 24.19 -10.16
C ASP A 96 -20.11 25.01 -10.83
N GLY A 97 -18.91 25.10 -10.23
CA GLY A 97 -17.78 25.87 -10.74
C GLY A 97 -17.58 27.24 -10.06
N PRO A 98 -16.40 27.87 -10.23
CA PRO A 98 -16.18 29.26 -9.83
C PRO A 98 -16.94 30.27 -10.72
#